data_AF-A0A258ZMD2-F1
#
_entry.id   AF-A0A258ZMD2-F1
#
_cell.length_a   1.000
_cell.length_b   1.000
_cell.length_c   1.000
_cell.angle_alpha   90.00
_cell.angle_beta   90.00
_cell.angle_gamma   90.00
#
_symmetry.space_group_name_H-M   'P 1'
#
loop_
_entity.id
_entity.type
_entity.pdbx_description
1 polymer ?
#
loop_
_entity_poly.entity_id
_entity_poly.type
_entity_poly.pdbx_seq_one_letter_code
_entity_poly.pdbx_strand_id
1 'polypeptide(L)' 'TCGHYDASGEFAYRVGLPGKSGVGGGIIAIVPNIMSIAVYSPALNVHGNSFAGTKALELFTQYSGHTIF' A
#
# COMPACT_ATOMS: atom_id res chain seq x y z
N THR A 1 0.97 -4.92 -11.46
CA THR A 1 -0.32 -5.20 -12.13
C THR A 1 -1.11 -6.16 -11.27
N CYS A 2 -2.31 -5.75 -10.84
CA CYS A 2 -3.29 -6.47 -9.99
C CYS A 2 -2.88 -6.79 -8.53
N GLY A 3 -3.07 -5.83 -7.63
CA GLY A 3 -2.87 -6.01 -6.17
C GLY A 3 -3.83 -5.21 -5.28
N HIS A 4 -4.52 -4.23 -5.85
CA HIS A 4 -5.34 -3.24 -5.12
C HIS A 4 -6.69 -3.00 -5.81
N TYR A 5 -7.34 -4.05 -6.33
CA TYR A 5 -8.58 -3.93 -7.10
C TYR A 5 -8.44 -2.90 -8.24
N ASP A 6 -9.45 -2.09 -8.51
CA ASP A 6 -9.43 -0.99 -9.50
C ASP A 6 -8.48 0.16 -9.10
N ALA A 7 -8.02 0.21 -7.85
CA ALA A 7 -7.08 1.22 -7.34
C ALA A 7 -5.61 0.80 -7.44
N SER A 8 -5.29 -0.28 -8.17
CA SER A 8 -3.91 -0.75 -8.33
C SER A 8 -2.98 0.32 -8.94
N GLY A 9 -3.51 1.19 -9.81
CA GLY A 9 -2.77 2.32 -10.38
C GLY A 9 -2.54 3.47 -9.40
N GLU A 10 -3.57 3.84 -8.61
CA GLU A 10 -3.47 4.91 -7.61
C GLU A 10 -2.54 4.54 -6.45
N PHE A 11 -2.57 3.27 -6.02
CA PHE A 11 -1.62 2.74 -5.04
C PHE A 11 -0.18 2.76 -5.58
N ALA A 12 0.04 2.33 -6.82
CA ALA A 12 1.36 2.39 -7.44
C ALA A 12 1.87 3.84 -7.56
N TYR A 13 0.99 4.79 -7.90
CA TYR A 13 1.36 6.20 -8.00
C TYR A 13 1.71 6.85 -6.66
N ARG A 14 0.92 6.58 -5.61
CA ARG A 14 1.10 7.24 -4.30
C ARG A 14 2.11 6.55 -3.40
N VAL A 15 2.11 5.22 -3.37
CA VAL A 15 2.98 4.44 -2.49
C VAL A 15 4.27 4.05 -3.22
N GLY A 16 4.16 3.64 -4.47
CA GLY A 16 5.32 3.25 -5.27
C GLY A 16 5.97 1.93 -4.87
N LEU A 17 5.20 1.00 -4.29
CA LEU A 17 5.66 -0.35 -3.93
C LEU A 17 4.71 -1.43 -4.48
N PRO A 18 5.21 -2.62 -4.82
CA PRO A 18 4.38 -3.81 -5.02
C PRO A 18 3.61 -4.13 -3.73
N GLY A 19 2.31 -4.40 -3.83
CA GLY A 19 1.53 -4.75 -2.65
C GLY A 19 0.17 -5.40 -2.95
N LYS A 20 -0.44 -5.96 -1.91
CA LYS A 20 -1.76 -6.60 -1.92
C LYS A 20 -2.61 -6.10 -0.75
N SER A 21 -3.86 -5.74 -1.00
CA SER A 21 -4.86 -5.45 0.05
C SER A 21 -5.89 -6.56 0.24
N GLY A 22 -6.55 -6.54 1.39
CA GLY A 22 -7.78 -7.27 1.66
C GLY A 22 -8.81 -6.42 2.41
N VAL A 23 -10.10 -6.69 2.19
CA VAL A 23 -11.23 -5.96 2.80
C VAL A 23 -11.29 -6.04 4.33
N GLY A 24 -10.52 -6.94 4.95
CA GLY A 24 -10.31 -6.93 6.41
C GLY A 24 -9.49 -5.73 6.90
N GLY A 25 -8.96 -4.89 6.01
CA GLY A 25 -8.16 -3.71 6.35
C GLY A 25 -6.64 -3.96 6.38
N GLY A 26 -6.19 -5.14 5.95
CA GLY A 26 -4.77 -5.47 5.83
C GLY A 26 -4.20 -5.06 4.47
N ILE A 27 -2.96 -4.54 4.48
CA ILE A 27 -2.15 -4.33 3.27
C ILE A 27 -0.75 -4.89 3.52
N ILE A 28 -0.23 -5.65 2.56
CA ILE A 28 1.17 -6.08 2.50
C ILE A 28 1.84 -5.35 1.34
N ALA A 29 3.00 -4.75 1.56
CA ALA A 29 3.84 -4.12 0.56
C ALA A 29 5.28 -4.66 0.66
N ILE A 30 6.01 -4.68 -0.46
CA ILE A 30 7.36 -5.23 -0.54
C ILE A 30 8.33 -4.16 -1.02
N VAL A 31 9.44 -3.98 -0.30
CA VAL A 31 10.62 -3.27 -0.81
C VAL A 31 11.62 -4.33 -1.28
N PRO A 32 11.83 -4.49 -2.61
CA PRO A 32 12.64 -5.58 -3.14
C PRO A 32 14.04 -5.63 -2.51
N ASN A 33 14.46 -6.82 -2.08
CA ASN A 33 15.77 -7.09 -1.47
C ASN A 33 16.04 -6.35 -0.14
N ILE A 34 15.06 -5.67 0.44
CA ILE A 34 15.23 -4.89 1.67
C ILE A 34 14.28 -5.38 2.76
N MET A 35 12.97 -5.32 2.54
CA MET A 35 11.98 -5.65 3.58
C MET A 35 10.58 -5.93 3.05
N SER A 36 9.75 -6.52 3.92
CA SER A 36 8.30 -6.63 3.76
C SER A 36 7.61 -5.75 4.80
N ILE A 37 6.58 -5.03 4.40
CA ILE A 37 5.81 -4.12 5.26
C ILE A 37 4.38 -4.63 5.32
N ALA A 38 3.84 -4.76 6.53
CA ALA A 38 2.44 -5.08 6.76
C ALA A 38 1.79 -3.97 7.58
N VAL A 39 0.64 -3.49 7.12
CA VAL A 39 -0.19 -2.52 7.83
C VAL A 39 -1.60 -3.06 8.00
N TYR A 40 -2.25 -2.67 9.09
CA TYR A 40 -3.62 -3.06 9.38
C TYR A 40 -4.40 -1.88 9.94
N SER A 41 -5.53 -1.57 9.32
CA SER A 41 -6.56 -0.70 9.88
C SER A 41 -7.90 -1.03 9.22
N PRO A 42 -8.95 -1.36 9.99
CA PRO A 42 -10.21 -1.88 9.45
C PRO A 42 -11.02 -0.84 8.66
N ALA A 43 -10.82 0.46 8.90
CA ALA A 43 -11.51 1.51 8.17
C ALA A 43 -11.06 1.54 6.69
N LEU A 44 -11.98 1.28 5.78
CA LEU A 44 -11.73 1.23 4.33
C LEU A 44 -12.10 2.57 3.65
N ASN A 45 -11.42 2.88 2.56
CA ASN A 45 -11.81 3.95 1.63
C ASN A 45 -12.89 3.47 0.65
N VAL A 46 -13.33 4.36 -0.24
CA VAL A 46 -14.37 4.07 -1.25
C VAL A 46 -14.00 2.94 -2.24
N HIS A 47 -12.73 2.54 -2.29
CA HIS A 47 -12.21 1.47 -3.14
C HIS A 47 -11.97 0.16 -2.38
N GLY A 48 -12.35 0.07 -1.09
CA GLY A 48 -12.21 -1.14 -0.29
C GLY A 48 -10.80 -1.40 0.26
N ASN A 49 -9.90 -0.41 0.19
CA ASN A 49 -8.55 -0.49 0.75
C ASN A 49 -8.48 0.23 2.09
N SER A 50 -7.61 -0.22 3.00
CA SER A 50 -7.43 0.44 4.30
C SER A 50 -7.01 1.90 4.15
N PHE A 51 -7.84 2.86 4.59
CA PHE A 51 -7.56 4.28 4.41
C PHE A 51 -6.28 4.70 5.15
N ALA A 52 -6.20 4.39 6.45
CA ALA A 52 -5.03 4.69 7.26
C ALA A 52 -3.81 3.84 6.85
N GLY A 53 -4.02 2.57 6.46
CA GLY A 53 -2.94 1.70 6.00
C GLY A 53 -2.26 2.23 4.73
N THR A 54 -3.05 2.64 3.72
CA THR A 54 -2.52 3.24 2.49
C THR A 54 -1.78 4.54 2.81
N LYS A 55 -2.32 5.40 3.68
CA LYS A 55 -1.65 6.66 4.06
C LYS A 55 -0.34 6.44 4.80
N ALA A 56 -0.28 5.43 5.67
CA ALA A 56 0.96 5.05 6.37
C ALA A 56 2.05 4.60 5.38
N LEU A 57 1.69 3.79 4.38
CA LEU A 57 2.63 3.35 3.35
C LEU A 57 3.12 4.51 2.47
N GLU A 58 2.24 5.44 2.09
CA GLU A 58 2.63 6.66 1.36
C GLU A 58 3.62 7.51 2.18
N LEU A 59 3.35 7.75 3.46
CA LEU A 59 4.27 8.51 4.33
C LEU A 59 5.60 7.77 4.53
N PHE A 60 5.55 6.45 4.66
CA PHE A 60 6.74 5.63 4.78
C PHE A 60 7.67 5.81 3.58
N THR A 61 7.16 5.73 2.35
CA THR A 61 8.00 5.87 1.16
C THR A 61 8.47 7.31 0.95
N GLN A 62 7.66 8.31 1.32
CA GLN A 62 8.08 9.72 1.34
C GLN A 62 9.25 9.99 2.29
N TYR A 63 9.23 9.42 3.50
CA TYR A 63 10.29 9.66 4.49
C TYR A 63 11.53 8.78 4.30
N SER A 64 11.36 7.56 3.82
CA SER A 64 12.48 6.61 3.65
C SER A 64 13.14 6.69 2.28
N GLY A 65 12.45 7.23 1.26
CA GLY A 65 12.90 7.18 -0.13
C GLY A 65 12.83 5.78 -0.76
N HIS A 66 12.27 4.78 -0.07
CA HIS A 66 12.12 3.43 -0.60
C HIS A 66 10.87 3.33 -1.49
N THR A 67 11.05 3.65 -2.77
CA THR A 67 10.07 3.48 -3.86
C THR A 67 10.74 2.71 -5.00
N ILE A 68 9.96 1.97 -5.80
CA ILE A 68 10.43 1.31 -7.03
C ILE A 68 10.15 2.12 -8.31
N PHE A 69 9.55 3.31 -8.16
CA PHE A 69 9.36 4.32 -9.20
C PHE A 69 10.10 5.61 -8.85
#